data_AF-A0A2P2E3K1-F1
#
_entry.id   AF-A0A2P2E3K1-F1
#
_cell.length_a   1.000
_cell.length_b   1.000
_cell.length_c   1.000
_cell.angle_alpha   90.00
_cell.angle_beta   90.00
_cell.angle_gamma   90.00
#
_symmetry.space_group_name_H-M   'P 1'
#
loop_
_entity.id
_entity.type
_entity.pdbx_description
1 polymer ?
#
loop_
_entity_poly.entity_id
_entity_poly.type
_entity_poly.pdbx_seq_one_letter_code
_entity_poly.pdbx_strand_id
1 'polypeptide(L)'
;MQYRPNAKDLLIAIQDFLMKDLLPKLENEELLSYKALVSWNMLGVISREWEKEESFVDSEIQSLTSLSELQSELIKLESNSMGNIEKSRFLSEQYAHLAKLIREKKIDDCHSEIWKITKNHLKNNLSISNPRFGI
;
A
#
# COMPACT_ATOMS: atom_id res chain seq x y z
N MET A 1 -22.68 -5.00 24.45
CA MET A 1 -22.22 -3.96 23.50
C MET A 1 -22.78 -4.30 22.14
N GLN A 2 -23.49 -3.36 21.50
CA GLN A 2 -24.01 -3.54 20.15
C GLN A 2 -22.83 -3.44 19.18
N TYR A 3 -22.53 -4.50 18.44
CA TYR A 3 -21.44 -4.50 17.48
C TYR A 3 -21.75 -3.49 16.37
N ARG A 4 -20.90 -2.48 16.24
CA ARG A 4 -21.00 -1.49 15.16
C ARG A 4 -19.95 -1.88 14.12
N PRO A 5 -20.36 -2.27 12.90
CA PRO A 5 -19.40 -2.66 11.87
C PRO A 5 -18.45 -1.49 11.58
N ASN A 6 -17.17 -1.80 11.46
CA ASN A 6 -16.17 -0.84 11.05
C ASN A 6 -16.21 -0.68 9.52
N ALA A 7 -15.46 0.29 9.00
CA ALA A 7 -15.44 0.57 7.56
C ALA A 7 -14.92 -0.61 6.72
N LYS A 8 -14.02 -1.43 7.25
CA LYS A 8 -13.55 -2.65 6.57
C LYS A 8 -14.67 -3.68 6.44
N ASP A 9 -15.42 -3.91 7.52
CA ASP A 9 -16.57 -4.83 7.51
C ASP A 9 -17.62 -4.41 6.46
N LEU A 10 -17.82 -3.09 6.31
CA LEU A 10 -18.72 -2.53 5.29
C LEU A 10 -18.20 -2.76 3.87
N LEU A 11 -16.90 -2.55 3.61
CA LEU A 11 -16.31 -2.78 2.28
C LEU A 11 -16.42 -4.25 1.86
N ILE A 12 -16.16 -5.18 2.79
CA ILE A 12 -16.29 -6.62 2.54
C ILE A 12 -17.74 -6.99 2.26
N ALA A 13 -18.69 -6.45 3.03
CA ALA A 13 -20.11 -6.70 2.80
C ALA A 13 -20.59 -6.19 1.43
N ILE A 14 -20.14 -5.01 1.00
CA ILE A 14 -20.45 -4.46 -0.33
C ILE A 14 -19.82 -5.34 -1.41
N GLN A 15 -18.57 -5.76 -1.22
CA GLN A 15 -17.87 -6.64 -2.15
C GLN A 15 -18.65 -7.96 -2.36
N ASP A 16 -19.09 -8.58 -1.26
CA ASP A 16 -19.90 -9.80 -1.30
C ASP A 16 -21.24 -9.58 -2.00
N PHE A 17 -21.94 -8.48 -1.69
CA PHE A 17 -23.20 -8.12 -2.35
C PHE A 17 -23.04 -7.98 -3.87
N LEU A 18 -21.98 -7.31 -4.32
CA LEU A 18 -21.72 -7.13 -5.76
C LEU A 18 -21.60 -8.48 -6.48
N MET A 19 -20.94 -9.48 -5.89
CA MET A 19 -20.72 -10.77 -6.54
C MET A 19 -21.85 -11.77 -6.36
N LYS A 20 -22.42 -11.85 -5.15
CA LYS A 20 -23.37 -12.90 -4.77
C LYS A 20 -24.80 -12.52 -5.13
N ASP A 21 -25.14 -11.23 -5.04
CA ASP A 21 -26.52 -10.76 -5.17
C ASP A 21 -26.77 -9.92 -6.41
N LEU A 22 -25.82 -9.05 -6.77
CA LEU A 22 -26.00 -8.09 -7.87
C LEU A 22 -25.59 -8.69 -9.22
N LEU A 23 -24.38 -9.22 -9.35
CA LEU A 23 -23.85 -9.73 -10.62
C LEU A 23 -24.75 -10.79 -11.28
N PRO A 24 -25.34 -11.77 -10.56
CA PRO A 24 -26.24 -12.75 -11.16
C PRO A 24 -27.52 -12.14 -11.75
N LYS A 25 -27.92 -10.94 -11.30
CA LYS A 25 -29.09 -10.22 -11.81
C LYS A 25 -28.76 -9.37 -13.03
N LEU A 26 -27.47 -9.17 -13.34
CA LEU A 26 -26.98 -8.34 -14.43
C LEU A 26 -26.49 -9.15 -15.64
N GLU A 27 -26.72 -10.47 -15.67
CA GLU A 27 -26.20 -11.37 -16.72
C GLU A 27 -26.52 -10.93 -18.16
N ASN A 28 -27.68 -10.29 -18.37
CA ASN A 28 -28.12 -9.81 -19.68
C ASN A 28 -27.67 -8.36 -19.98
N GLU A 29 -27.03 -7.69 -19.02
CA GLU A 29 -26.59 -6.29 -19.10
C GLU A 29 -25.06 -6.22 -19.05
N GLU A 30 -24.42 -6.52 -20.19
CA GLU A 30 -22.97 -6.67 -20.33
C GLU A 30 -22.18 -5.48 -19.73
N LEU A 31 -22.61 -4.25 -20.01
CA LEU A 31 -21.94 -3.04 -19.52
C LEU A 31 -22.04 -2.89 -17.99
N LEU A 32 -23.21 -3.20 -17.40
CA LEU A 32 -23.38 -3.12 -15.95
C LEU A 32 -22.65 -4.26 -15.24
N SER A 33 -22.68 -5.47 -15.80
CA SER A 33 -21.91 -6.61 -15.31
C SER A 33 -20.41 -6.31 -15.27
N TYR A 34 -19.87 -5.72 -16.34
CA TYR A 34 -18.47 -5.30 -16.37
C TYR A 34 -18.15 -4.27 -15.28
N LYS A 35 -18.98 -3.23 -15.11
CA LYS A 35 -18.78 -2.22 -14.06
C LYS A 35 -18.82 -2.85 -12.66
N ALA A 36 -19.75 -3.78 -12.41
CA ALA A 36 -19.84 -4.48 -11.14
C ALA A 36 -18.58 -5.31 -10.83
N LEU A 37 -18.02 -6.01 -11.82
CA LEU A 37 -16.76 -6.74 -11.69
C LEU A 37 -15.56 -5.82 -11.39
N VAL A 38 -15.47 -4.68 -12.08
CA VAL A 38 -14.42 -3.69 -11.83
C VAL A 38 -14.54 -3.13 -10.41
N SER A 39 -15.74 -2.73 -9.99
CA SER A 39 -16.01 -2.25 -8.64
C SER A 39 -15.66 -3.30 -7.57
N TRP A 40 -16.05 -4.56 -7.79
CA TRP A 40 -15.70 -5.68 -6.90
C TRP A 40 -14.19 -5.85 -6.74
N ASN A 41 -13.45 -5.78 -7.85
CA ASN A 41 -12.00 -5.91 -7.83
C ASN A 41 -11.34 -4.73 -7.08
N MET A 42 -11.78 -3.50 -7.34
CA MET A 42 -11.27 -2.30 -6.67
C MET A 42 -11.51 -2.35 -5.16
N LEU A 43 -12.69 -2.80 -4.71
CA LEU A 43 -12.95 -3.01 -3.28
C LEU A 43 -12.02 -4.06 -2.67
N GLY A 44 -11.69 -5.12 -3.42
CA GLY A 44 -10.71 -6.11 -2.99
C GLY A 44 -9.29 -5.57 -2.87
N VAL A 45 -8.90 -4.67 -3.76
CA VAL A 45 -7.61 -3.95 -3.67
C VAL A 45 -7.59 -3.07 -2.42
N ILE A 46 -8.61 -2.25 -2.21
CA ILE A 46 -8.71 -1.35 -1.03
C ILE A 46 -8.71 -2.15 0.27
N SER A 47 -9.41 -3.29 0.34
CA SER A 47 -9.39 -4.14 1.53
C SER A 47 -8.00 -4.70 1.84
N ARG A 48 -7.23 -5.07 0.81
CA ARG A 48 -5.84 -5.54 0.97
C ARG A 48 -4.88 -4.41 1.31
N GLU A 49 -5.07 -3.21 0.75
CA GLU A 49 -4.36 -1.99 1.15
C GLU A 49 -4.52 -1.81 2.65
N TRP A 50 -5.76 -1.81 3.14
CA TRP A 50 -6.05 -1.60 4.55
C TRP A 50 -5.44 -2.66 5.47
N GLU A 51 -5.44 -3.92 5.06
CA GLU A 51 -4.84 -5.01 5.85
C GLU A 51 -3.32 -4.91 5.96
N LYS A 52 -2.66 -4.43 4.90
CA LYS A 52 -1.20 -4.41 4.83
C LYS A 52 -0.61 -3.06 5.24
N GLU A 53 -1.39 -1.98 5.25
CA GLU A 53 -0.93 -0.61 5.47
C GLU A 53 -0.02 -0.47 6.68
N GLU A 54 -0.44 -0.96 7.84
CA GLU A 54 0.33 -0.83 9.08
C GLU A 54 1.65 -1.64 9.04
N SER A 55 1.57 -2.90 8.64
CA SER A 55 2.76 -3.75 8.50
C SER A 55 3.75 -3.23 7.45
N PHE A 56 3.23 -2.62 6.38
CA PHE A 56 4.02 -2.09 5.28
C PHE A 56 4.76 -0.84 5.72
N VAL A 57 4.05 0.11 6.33
CA VAL A 57 4.62 1.36 6.85
C VAL A 57 5.77 1.07 7.82
N ASP A 58 5.59 0.15 8.76
CA ASP A 58 6.64 -0.19 9.72
C ASP A 58 7.86 -0.85 9.02
N SER A 59 7.63 -1.75 8.06
CA SER A 59 8.71 -2.39 7.30
C SER A 59 9.49 -1.42 6.41
N GLU A 60 8.82 -0.40 5.87
CA GLU A 60 9.39 0.65 5.04
C GLU A 60 10.27 1.59 5.85
N ILE A 61 9.81 1.99 7.03
CA ILE A 61 10.59 2.81 7.95
C ILE A 61 11.89 2.08 8.30
N GLN A 62 11.81 0.81 8.71
CA GLN A 62 13.00 -0.01 9.01
C GLN A 62 13.96 -0.10 7.82
N SER A 63 13.42 -0.29 6.60
CA SER A 63 14.22 -0.38 5.38
C SER A 63 14.95 0.93 5.10
N LEU A 64 14.28 2.08 5.23
CA LEU A 64 14.90 3.39 5.05
C LEU A 64 15.92 3.69 6.17
N THR A 65 15.68 3.27 7.42
CA THR A 65 16.61 3.49 8.54
C THR A 65 17.94 2.78 8.34
N SER A 66 17.97 1.73 7.52
CA SER A 66 19.21 1.05 7.15
C SER A 66 20.11 1.86 6.21
N LEU A 67 19.59 2.92 5.56
CA LEU A 67 20.39 3.84 4.74
C LEU A 67 21.10 4.87 5.62
N SER A 68 22.43 4.77 5.71
CA SER A 68 23.27 5.70 6.49
C SER A 68 23.07 7.17 6.14
N GLU A 69 22.64 7.47 4.91
CA GLU A 69 22.39 8.82 4.41
C GLU A 69 21.08 9.43 4.94
N LEU A 70 20.16 8.60 5.46
CA LEU A 70 18.87 9.01 6.01
C LEU A 70 18.74 8.70 7.51
N GLN A 71 19.71 7.98 8.10
CA GLN A 71 19.71 7.52 9.50
C GLN A 71 19.42 8.64 10.51
N SER A 72 20.04 9.82 10.37
CA SER A 72 19.89 10.89 11.37
C SER A 72 18.49 11.51 11.42
N GLU A 73 17.75 11.47 10.31
CA GLU A 73 16.37 11.97 10.24
C GLU A 73 15.37 10.89 10.71
N LEU A 74 15.64 9.62 10.36
CA LEU A 74 14.77 8.48 10.68
C LEU A 74 14.80 8.06 12.16
N ILE A 75 15.97 8.12 12.81
CA ILE A 75 16.11 7.75 14.24
C ILE A 75 15.28 8.66 15.16
N LYS A 76 15.06 9.93 14.78
CA LYS A 76 14.19 10.86 15.54
C LYS A 76 12.71 10.48 15.50
N LEU A 77 12.30 9.64 14.56
CA LEU A 77 10.89 9.32 14.31
C LEU A 77 10.45 7.99 14.91
N GLU A 78 11.35 7.00 15.00
CA GLU A 78 11.09 5.79 15.82
C GLU A 78 10.88 6.13 17.31
N SER A 79 11.38 7.30 17.75
CA SER A 79 11.31 7.76 19.15
C SER A 79 9.95 8.36 19.54
N ASN A 80 9.14 8.79 18.57
CA ASN A 80 7.85 9.44 18.80
C ASN A 80 6.74 8.52 18.30
N SER A 81 5.76 8.18 19.14
CA SER A 81 4.62 7.36 18.75
C SER A 81 3.69 8.11 17.78
N MET A 82 4.10 8.26 16.53
CA MET A 82 3.31 8.89 15.48
C MET A 82 2.17 7.97 15.04
N GLY A 83 1.03 8.56 14.71
CA GLY A 83 -0.10 7.82 14.13
C GLY A 83 0.21 7.36 12.69
N ASN A 84 -0.50 6.34 12.19
CA ASN A 84 -0.24 5.75 10.87
C ASN A 84 -0.31 6.76 9.70
N ILE A 85 -1.20 7.76 9.79
CA ILE A 85 -1.30 8.84 8.79
C ILE A 85 -0.02 9.67 8.74
N GLU A 86 0.56 9.97 9.91
CA GLU A 86 1.77 10.77 10.01
C GLU A 86 2.99 9.99 9.52
N LYS A 87 3.07 8.70 9.87
CA LYS A 87 4.09 7.78 9.35
C LYS A 87 4.04 7.69 7.82
N SER A 88 2.85 7.55 7.23
CA SER A 88 2.67 7.46 5.78
C SER A 88 3.10 8.75 5.06
N ARG A 89 2.69 9.92 5.57
CA ARG A 89 3.15 11.21 5.04
C ARG A 89 4.66 11.36 5.11
N PHE A 90 5.25 11.01 6.25
CA PHE A 90 6.70 11.07 6.43
C PHE A 90 7.44 10.15 5.45
N LEU A 91 6.98 8.90 5.27
CA LEU A 91 7.55 7.99 4.26
C LEU A 91 7.52 8.61 2.87
N SER A 92 6.39 9.23 2.49
CA SER A 92 6.27 9.90 1.19
C SER A 92 7.30 11.04 1.02
N GLU A 93 7.55 11.81 2.07
CA GLU A 93 8.56 12.88 2.07
C GLU A 93 9.99 12.32 1.92
N GLN A 94 10.32 11.24 2.64
CA GLN A 94 11.64 10.61 2.54
C GLN A 94 11.88 9.96 1.18
N TYR A 95 10.89 9.29 0.60
CA TYR A 95 11.02 8.74 -0.76
C TYR A 95 11.16 9.84 -1.81
N ALA A 96 10.49 10.99 -1.64
CA ALA A 96 10.70 12.13 -2.51
C ALA A 96 12.14 12.69 -2.40
N HIS A 97 12.67 12.76 -1.17
CA HIS A 97 14.06 13.15 -0.93
C HIS A 97 15.05 12.14 -1.53
N LEU A 98 14.84 10.85 -1.32
CA LEU A 98 15.65 9.77 -1.90
C LEU A 98 15.65 9.81 -3.42
N ALA A 99 14.48 10.01 -4.05
CA ALA A 99 14.36 10.15 -5.50
C ALA A 99 15.13 11.38 -6.02
N LYS A 100 15.16 12.48 -5.26
CA LYS A 100 15.97 13.66 -5.60
C LYS A 100 17.47 13.33 -5.50
N LEU A 101 17.92 12.70 -4.43
CA LEU A 101 19.31 12.28 -4.24
C LEU A 101 19.78 11.34 -5.36
N ILE A 102 18.98 10.34 -5.74
CA ILE A 102 19.29 9.42 -6.84
C ILE A 102 19.52 10.18 -8.14
N ARG A 103 18.64 11.15 -8.46
CA ARG A 103 18.74 11.96 -9.68
C ARG A 103 19.95 12.89 -9.66
N GLU A 104 20.22 13.55 -8.54
CA GLU A 104 21.33 14.51 -8.41
C GLU A 104 22.69 13.82 -8.42
N LYS A 105 22.84 12.74 -7.65
CA LYS A 105 24.08 11.96 -7.57
C LYS A 105 24.24 10.97 -8.74
N LYS A 106 23.23 10.83 -9.61
CA LYS A 106 23.18 9.85 -10.72
C LYS A 106 23.55 8.44 -10.27
N ILE A 107 22.94 8.00 -9.17
CA ILE A 107 23.18 6.67 -8.60
C ILE A 107 22.57 5.64 -9.56
N ASP A 108 23.41 4.84 -10.22
CA ASP A 108 22.99 3.79 -11.16
C ASP A 108 23.40 2.37 -10.74
N ASP A 109 24.03 2.24 -9.57
CA ASP A 109 24.54 0.96 -9.09
C ASP A 109 23.38 0.01 -8.71
N CYS A 110 23.22 -1.03 -9.51
CA CYS A 110 22.22 -2.08 -9.35
C CYS A 110 22.47 -3.02 -8.16
N HIS A 111 23.63 -2.92 -7.51
CA HIS A 111 23.96 -3.65 -6.29
C HIS A 111 23.88 -2.80 -5.03
N SER A 112 23.64 -1.49 -5.15
CA SER A 112 23.50 -0.58 -4.03
C SER A 112 22.32 -0.93 -3.13
N GLU A 113 22.41 -0.59 -1.84
CA GLU A 113 21.30 -0.73 -0.89
C GLU A 113 20.08 0.12 -1.31
N ILE A 114 20.32 1.30 -1.89
CA ILE A 114 19.28 2.18 -2.43
C ILE A 114 18.47 1.45 -3.52
N TRP A 115 19.14 0.71 -4.41
CA TRP A 115 18.47 -0.07 -5.44
C TRP A 115 17.62 -1.20 -4.85
N LYS A 116 18.15 -1.94 -3.88
CA LYS A 116 17.41 -3.01 -3.19
C LYS A 116 16.16 -2.49 -2.50
N ILE A 117 16.28 -1.39 -1.75
CA ILE A 117 15.16 -0.76 -1.04
C ILE A 117 14.11 -0.26 -2.03
N THR A 118 14.53 0.45 -3.09
CA THR A 118 13.60 0.95 -4.12
C THR A 118 12.87 -0.19 -4.83
N LYS A 119 13.57 -1.28 -5.14
CA LYS A 119 12.98 -2.46 -5.76
C LYS A 119 11.99 -3.16 -4.82
N ASN A 120 12.32 -3.26 -3.53
CA ASN A 120 11.45 -3.85 -2.53
C ASN A 120 10.20 -2.99 -2.28
N HIS A 121 10.35 -1.66 -2.19
CA HIS A 121 9.24 -0.71 -2.14
C HIS A 121 8.26 -0.92 -3.31
N LEU A 122 8.80 -0.98 -4.54
CA LEU A 122 7.98 -1.23 -5.74
C LEU A 122 7.30 -2.60 -5.70
N LYS A 123 8.03 -3.66 -5.34
CA LYS A 123 7.47 -5.02 -5.22
C LYS A 123 6.30 -5.04 -4.22
N ASN A 124 6.49 -4.40 -3.08
CA ASN A 124 5.49 -4.36 -2.01
C ASN A 124 4.24 -3.59 -2.46
N ASN A 125 4.39 -2.40 -3.07
CA ASN A 125 3.28 -1.65 -3.64
C ASN A 125 2.52 -2.46 -4.70
N LEU A 126 3.23 -3.14 -5.60
CA LEU A 126 2.59 -3.97 -6.61
C LEU A 126 1.86 -5.19 -6.00
N SER A 127 2.36 -5.75 -4.90
CA SER A 127 1.76 -6.89 -4.21
C SER A 127 0.39 -6.59 -3.60
N ILE A 128 0.11 -5.31 -3.36
CA ILE A 128 -1.15 -4.81 -2.83
C ILE A 128 -2.21 -4.82 -3.94
N SER A 129 -1.88 -4.21 -5.09
CA SER A 129 -2.77 -4.16 -6.25
C SER A 129 -2.92 -5.52 -6.93
N ASN A 130 -1.86 -6.34 -6.94
CA ASN A 130 -1.86 -7.66 -7.53
C ASN A 130 -1.04 -8.66 -6.69
N PRO A 131 -1.70 -9.61 -6.01
CA PRO A 131 -1.04 -10.59 -5.13
C PRO A 131 0.09 -11.40 -5.79
N ARG A 132 0.11 -11.53 -7.12
CA ARG A 132 1.17 -12.25 -7.84
C ARG A 132 2.56 -11.67 -7.62
N PHE A 133 2.66 -10.38 -7.30
CA PHE A 133 3.95 -9.74 -7.01
C PHE A 133 4.41 -9.91 -5.55
N GLY A 134 3.58 -10.50 -4.67
CA GLY A 134 3.93 -10.76 -3.27
C GLY A 134 4.64 -12.09 -3.00
N ILE A 135 4.87 -12.90 -4.04
CA ILE A 135 5.53 -14.22 -3.97
C ILE A 135 7.06 -14.06 -4.09
#